data_AF-A0A2N7YDN2-F1
#
_entry.id   AF-A0A2N7YDN2-F1
#
_cell.length_a   1.000
_cell.length_b   1.000
_cell.length_c   1.000
_cell.angle_alpha   90.00
_cell.angle_beta   90.00
_cell.angle_gamma   90.00
#
_symmetry.space_group_name_H-M   'P 1'
#
loop_
_entity.id
_entity.type
_entity.pdbx_description
1 polymer ?
#
loop_
_entity_poly.entity_id
_entity_poly.type
_entity_poly.pdbx_seq_one_letter_code
_entity_poly.pdbx_strand_id
1 'polypeptide(L)'
;AEVARTLGEGGLGAHLLLGKGEEMTGGRDKPSILADGMESILGAIHLQHGIDTARRVVLDLFDDLLTRAPLLGAGLDWKTSLQELTAEH
;
A
#
# COMPACT_ATOMS: atom_id res chain seq x y z
N ALA A 1 0.81 3.85 -2.17
CA ALA A 1 0.18 5.19 -1.96
C ALA A 1 -1.30 5.24 -2.37
N GLU A 2 -1.78 4.48 -3.35
CA GLU A 2 -3.19 4.57 -3.79
C GLU A 2 -4.21 4.24 -2.70
N VAL A 3 -4.05 3.10 -2.00
CA VAL A 3 -4.87 2.75 -0.81
C VAL A 3 -4.87 3.88 0.23
N ALA A 4 -3.69 4.44 0.50
CA ALA A 4 -3.55 5.52 1.47
C ALA A 4 -4.39 6.74 1.09
N ARG A 5 -4.51 7.08 -0.20
CA ARG A 5 -5.27 8.25 -0.67
C ARG A 5 -6.78 8.06 -0.55
N THR A 6 -7.27 6.83 -0.49
CA THR A 6 -8.70 6.52 -0.36
C THR A 6 -9.08 6.06 1.04
N LEU A 7 -8.11 5.88 1.94
CA LEU A 7 -8.35 5.39 3.30
C LEU A 7 -8.93 6.49 4.19
N GLY A 8 -10.24 6.41 4.45
CA GLY A 8 -10.97 7.34 5.30
C GLY A 8 -11.35 8.65 4.61
N GLU A 9 -12.02 9.54 5.34
CA GLU A 9 -12.43 10.85 4.81
C GLU A 9 -11.21 11.70 4.44
N GLY A 10 -11.12 12.11 3.17
CA GLY A 10 -9.99 12.89 2.65
C GLY A 10 -8.69 12.10 2.44
N GLY A 11 -8.72 10.77 2.63
CA GLY A 11 -7.53 9.92 2.58
C GLY A 11 -6.62 10.07 3.81
N LEU A 12 -5.66 9.16 3.96
CA LEU A 12 -4.73 9.13 5.08
C LEU A 12 -3.99 10.46 5.27
N GLY A 13 -3.61 11.11 4.16
CA GLY A 13 -2.88 12.38 4.16
C GLY A 13 -3.59 13.49 4.95
N ALA A 14 -4.92 13.52 4.99
CA ALA A 14 -5.69 14.50 5.76
C ALA A 14 -5.51 14.34 7.28
N HIS A 15 -5.14 13.14 7.73
CA HIS A 15 -4.99 12.79 9.15
C HIS A 15 -3.52 12.81 9.61
N LEU A 16 -2.57 12.99 8.69
CA LEU A 16 -1.15 13.05 9.04
C LEU A 16 -0.79 14.37 9.73
N LEU A 17 -0.03 14.26 10.81
CA LEU A 17 0.60 15.39 11.48
C LEU A 17 1.95 15.67 10.81
N LEU A 18 2.01 16.75 10.04
CA LEU A 18 3.21 17.13 9.29
C LEU A 18 3.87 18.37 9.91
N GLY A 19 5.19 18.41 9.85
CA GLY A 19 5.94 19.61 10.16
C GLY A 19 5.63 20.73 9.15
N LYS A 20 5.77 21.99 9.55
CA LYS A 20 5.42 23.16 8.70
C LYS A 20 6.11 23.13 7.32
N GLY A 21 7.39 22.76 7.27
CA GLY A 21 8.11 22.67 5.99
C GLY A 21 7.59 21.56 5.09
N GLU A 22 7.19 20.43 5.68
CA GLU A 22 6.64 19.30 4.94
C GLU A 22 5.25 19.62 4.39
N GLU A 23 4.41 20.27 5.20
CA GLU A 23 3.10 20.80 4.79
C GLU A 23 3.23 21.76 3.61
N MET A 24 4.14 22.74 3.68
CA MET A 24 4.35 23.74 2.62
C MET A 24 4.80 23.13 1.29
N THR A 25 5.41 21.95 1.30
CA THR A 25 5.86 21.25 0.10
C THR A 25 4.86 20.19 -0.38
N GLY A 26 3.63 20.21 0.11
CA GLY A 26 2.58 19.28 -0.29
C GLY A 26 2.76 17.86 0.27
N GLY A 27 3.37 17.74 1.46
CA GLY A 27 3.68 16.44 2.08
C GLY A 27 2.49 15.48 2.21
N ARG A 28 1.27 16.00 2.34
CA ARG A 28 0.04 15.20 2.47
C ARG A 28 -0.22 14.28 1.28
N ASP A 29 0.25 14.65 0.08
CA ASP A 29 0.07 13.88 -1.15
C ASP A 29 1.32 13.13 -1.61
N LYS A 30 2.46 13.33 -0.92
CA LYS A 30 3.73 12.69 -1.28
C LYS A 30 3.62 11.17 -1.14
N PRO A 31 3.94 10.40 -2.20
CA PRO A 31 3.83 8.94 -2.16
C PRO A 31 4.61 8.27 -1.03
N SER A 32 5.81 8.78 -0.71
CA SER A 32 6.65 8.26 0.38
C SER A 32 5.99 8.45 1.74
N ILE A 33 5.52 9.65 2.05
CA ILE A 33 4.86 9.97 3.33
C ILE A 33 3.59 9.14 3.51
N LEU A 34 2.80 9.01 2.45
CA LEU A 34 1.61 8.18 2.47
C LEU A 34 1.93 6.69 2.64
N ALA A 35 3.04 6.21 2.08
CA ALA A 35 3.51 4.84 2.27
C ALA A 35 3.97 4.61 3.72
N ASP A 36 4.84 5.48 4.25
CA ASP A 36 5.34 5.41 5.63
C ASP A 36 4.19 5.47 6.65
N GLY A 37 3.19 6.32 6.40
CA GLY A 37 1.97 6.41 7.21
C GLY A 37 1.15 5.11 7.19
N MET A 38 0.99 4.48 6.03
CA MET A 38 0.32 3.17 5.92
C MET A 38 1.08 2.09 6.67
N GLU A 39 2.41 2.01 6.48
CA GLU A 39 3.27 1.05 7.18
C GLU A 39 3.19 1.23 8.69
N SER A 40 3.16 2.48 9.16
CA SER A 40 3.01 2.81 10.58
C SER A 40 1.69 2.32 11.16
N ILE A 41 0.57 2.48 10.44
CA ILE A 41 -0.75 1.98 10.86
C ILE A 41 -0.75 0.45 10.89
N LEU A 42 -0.24 -0.20 9.85
CA LEU A 42 -0.18 -1.67 9.79
C LEU A 42 0.72 -2.23 10.90
N GLY A 43 1.84 -1.56 11.17
CA GLY A 43 2.71 -1.86 12.31
C GLY A 43 1.99 -1.73 13.65
N ALA A 44 1.24 -0.65 13.86
CA ALA A 44 0.44 -0.46 15.08
C ALA A 44 -0.62 -1.56 15.25
N ILE A 45 -1.31 -1.93 14.17
CA ILE A 45 -2.29 -3.04 14.19
C ILE A 45 -1.60 -4.36 14.52
N HIS A 46 -0.43 -4.64 13.94
CA HIS A 46 0.34 -5.84 14.23
C HIS A 46 0.76 -5.90 15.71
N LEU A 47 1.29 -4.80 16.24
CA LEU A 47 1.72 -4.72 17.64
C LEU A 47 0.55 -4.90 18.61
N GLN A 48 -0.63 -4.37 18.30
CA GLN A 48 -1.77 -4.41 19.22
C GLN A 48 -2.66 -5.65 19.06
N HIS A 49 -2.75 -6.21 17.87
CA HIS A 49 -3.73 -7.25 17.53
C HIS A 49 -3.11 -8.52 16.92
N GLY A 50 -1.79 -8.59 16.81
CA GLY A 50 -1.05 -9.75 16.31
C GLY A 50 -1.06 -9.90 14.79
N ILE A 51 -0.31 -10.89 14.30
CA ILE A 51 -0.06 -11.11 12.87
C ILE A 51 -1.32 -11.51 12.09
N ASP A 52 -2.23 -12.28 12.68
CA ASP A 52 -3.44 -12.74 11.98
C ASP A 52 -4.40 -11.59 11.68
N THR A 53 -4.55 -10.66 12.63
CA THR A 53 -5.37 -9.45 12.43
C THR A 53 -4.72 -8.53 11.41
N ALA A 54 -3.42 -8.28 11.54
CA ALA A 54 -2.68 -7.44 10.59
C ALA A 54 -2.77 -7.99 9.17
N ARG A 55 -2.59 -9.31 8.98
CA ARG A 55 -2.71 -9.98 7.69
C ARG A 55 -4.11 -9.78 7.09
N ARG A 56 -5.17 -9.93 7.89
CA ARG A 56 -6.54 -9.72 7.42
C ARG A 56 -6.75 -8.30 6.95
N VAL A 57 -6.31 -7.31 7.73
CA VAL A 57 -6.41 -5.90 7.35
C VAL A 57 -5.65 -5.61 6.06
N VAL A 58 -4.43 -6.14 5.90
CA VAL A 58 -3.67 -5.99 4.65
C VAL A 58 -4.44 -6.58 3.47
N LEU A 59 -4.99 -7.79 3.62
CA LEU A 59 -5.76 -8.40 2.53
C LEU A 59 -6.99 -7.55 2.21
N ASP A 60 -7.79 -7.17 3.20
CA ASP A 60 -9.02 -6.38 2.99
C ASP A 60 -8.73 -5.02 2.32
N LEU A 61 -7.62 -4.36 2.67
CA LEU A 61 -7.25 -3.06 2.11
C LEU A 61 -6.68 -3.14 0.70
N PHE A 62 -6.07 -4.26 0.33
CA PHE A 62 -5.39 -4.44 -0.95
C PHE A 62 -6.10 -5.41 -1.90
N ASP A 63 -7.19 -6.06 -1.49
CA ASP A 63 -7.89 -7.08 -2.27
C ASP A 63 -8.33 -6.57 -3.66
N ASP A 64 -8.93 -5.37 -3.70
CA ASP A 64 -9.32 -4.72 -4.95
C ASP A 64 -8.13 -4.43 -5.86
N LEU A 65 -6.99 -4.02 -5.29
CA LEU A 65 -5.75 -3.78 -6.03
C LEU A 65 -5.14 -5.08 -6.54
N LEU A 66 -5.13 -6.12 -5.71
CA LEU A 66 -4.63 -7.45 -6.08
C LEU A 66 -5.51 -8.11 -7.13
N THR A 67 -6.82 -7.88 -7.10
CA THR A 67 -7.77 -8.36 -8.10
C THR A 67 -7.66 -7.60 -9.42
N ARG A 68 -7.34 -6.29 -9.36
CA ARG A 68 -7.11 -5.45 -10.55
C ARG A 68 -5.72 -5.61 -11.13
N ALA A 69 -4.71 -5.97 -10.34
CA ALA A 69 -3.32 -6.08 -10.78
C ALA A 69 -3.12 -7.04 -11.99
N PRO A 70 -3.77 -8.23 -12.05
CA PRO A 70 -3.78 -9.08 -13.24
C PRO A 70 -4.47 -8.45 -14.46
N LEU A 71 -5.47 -7.59 -14.23
CA LEU A 71 -6.25 -6.93 -15.27
C LEU A 71 -5.55 -5.69 -15.84
N LEU A 72 -4.58 -5.13 -15.13
CA LEU A 72 -3.86 -3.91 -15.50
C LEU A 72 -2.72 -4.13 -16.51
N GLY A 73 -2.41 -5.38 -16.89
CA GLY A 73 -1.59 -5.72 -18.06
C GLY A 73 -0.21 -5.05 -18.16
N ALA A 74 0.85 -5.85 -18.01
CA ALA A 74 2.28 -5.50 -18.18
C ALA A 74 2.98 -4.73 -17.03
N GLY A 75 2.45 -4.76 -15.81
CA GLY A 75 3.10 -4.19 -14.62
C GLY A 75 3.77 -5.19 -13.67
N LEU A 76 3.50 -6.50 -13.79
CA LEU A 76 4.05 -7.53 -12.92
C LEU A 76 4.58 -8.69 -13.77
N ASP A 77 5.86 -8.56 -14.11
CA ASP A 77 6.85 -9.58 -14.47
C ASP A 77 6.38 -10.94 -15.05
N TRP A 78 5.53 -10.89 -16.07
CA TRP A 78 5.22 -12.03 -16.94
C TRP A 78 6.46 -12.61 -17.62
N LYS A 79 7.57 -11.85 -17.67
CA LYS A 79 8.83 -12.29 -18.24
C LYS A 79 9.51 -13.31 -17.32
N THR A 80 9.61 -13.05 -16.02
CA THR A 80 10.09 -14.02 -15.03
C THR A 80 9.17 -15.25 -14.97
N SER A 81 7.85 -15.07 -14.95
CA SER A 81 6.92 -16.21 -14.94
C SER A 81 7.01 -17.09 -16.19
N LEU A 82 7.24 -16.52 -17.38
CA LEU A 82 7.48 -17.29 -18.61
C LEU A 82 8.85 -17.99 -18.58
N GLN A 83 9.87 -17.31 -18.05
CA GLN A 83 11.23 -17.82 -17.98
C GLN A 83 11.34 -19.03 -17.05
N GLU A 84 10.65 -19.01 -15.90
CA GLU A 84 10.53 -20.15 -14.99
C GLU A 84 9.80 -21.34 -15.66
N LEU A 85 8.68 -21.08 -16.36
CA LEU A 85 7.90 -22.13 -17.01
C LEU A 85 8.67 -22.87 -18.12
N THR A 86 9.56 -22.18 -18.84
CA THR A 86 10.42 -22.79 -19.87
C THR A 86 11.69 -23.45 -19.32
N ALA A 87 12.07 -23.14 -18.08
CA ALA A 87 13.25 -23.72 -17.43
C ALA A 87 12.95 -25.05 -16.73
N GLU A 88 11.67 -25.36 -16.46
CA GLU A 88 11.21 -26.63 -15.88
C GLU A 88 10.93 -27.73 -16.92
N HIS A 89 11.25 -27.51 -18.20
CA HIS A 89 11.18 -28.51 -19.28
C HIS A 89 12.56 -28.89 -19.84
#